data_AF-A0A8B6HL86-F1
#
_entry.id   AF-A0A8B6HL86-F1
#
_cell.length_a   1.000
_cell.length_b   1.000
_cell.length_c   1.000
_cell.angle_alpha   90.00
_cell.angle_beta   90.00
_cell.angle_gamma   90.00
#
_symmetry.space_group_name_H-M   'P 1'
#
loop_
_entity.id
_entity.type
_entity.pdbx_description
1 polymer ?
#
loop_
_entity_poly.entity_id
_entity_poly.type
_entity_poly.pdbx_seq_one_letter_code
_entity_poly.pdbx_strand_id
1 'polypeptide(L)'
;MKNKPNNLQNQLGLFISDDGFLRCKGRFENADLSEAARIPILLPRGEDFTRLIIERIHKDLFHSGVSQTLSKLRHKFWIPQGRSTVRQVLRHCLVCRRFEGGHYGMPKMPPFPRSRVSQSIPFASTGLDYLGPIYVKYDGENKKRWVCLFTCFVTRAIHLELLNDMTTEEFLYAFRRFVSIRGAPCNILSDNAAQFKLGSATLDLVWKKVIKCDDVQNYVSNAGIRWTFITELAPWMGGFYERLVGVVKRSLRKVLKGRLVSDVQLLTVIKETEAIVNARPLVYIGDDVNSNINLTPSHFLTLNPNIGIPEIEYDINDQSYSPVESSTDKLLKMWKKGQKLLDSFWTMWRDEYLLSLRERTQTKLKCGRVKSPYAPIVGDVVIIKDNLPRGVWKLGRLVQLIHSNDGEIRSAKVVLSSRKVISRPLNLLYPLEIEEKTKVDEENTCQSESAETRPVRKSAEKARRKIKDFYGE
;
A
#
# COMPACT_ATOMS: atom_id res chain seq x y z
N MET A 1 -38.28 -7.13 35.93
CA MET A 1 -37.16 -6.24 36.25
C MET A 1 -37.68 -4.81 36.15
N LYS A 2 -37.83 -4.13 37.28
CA LYS A 2 -38.41 -2.78 37.35
C LYS A 2 -37.48 -1.78 36.64
N ASN A 3 -37.98 -1.06 35.64
CA ASN A 3 -37.35 0.15 35.12
C ASN A 3 -37.32 1.19 36.25
N LYS A 4 -36.18 1.35 36.92
CA LYS A 4 -35.97 2.50 37.82
C LYS A 4 -35.76 3.75 36.95
N PRO A 5 -36.49 4.85 37.17
CA PRO A 5 -36.14 6.12 36.53
C PRO A 5 -34.73 6.51 36.96
N ASN A 6 -33.93 6.97 36.01
CA ASN A 6 -32.56 7.45 36.21
C ASN A 6 -32.61 8.65 37.17
N ASN A 7 -32.56 8.43 38.48
CA ASN A 7 -32.71 9.50 39.46
C ASN A 7 -31.37 10.24 39.64
N LEU A 8 -30.94 10.91 38.56
CA LEU A 8 -29.73 11.73 38.48
C LEU A 8 -29.72 12.82 39.57
N GLN A 9 -30.90 13.30 39.96
CA GLN A 9 -31.09 14.26 41.05
C GLN A 9 -30.57 13.72 42.38
N ASN A 10 -30.93 12.48 42.75
CA ASN A 10 -30.45 11.83 43.96
C ASN A 10 -28.99 11.36 43.86
N GLN A 11 -28.52 10.99 42.66
CA GLN A 11 -27.14 10.55 42.45
C GLN A 11 -26.11 11.68 42.50
N LEU A 12 -26.49 12.86 42.01
CA LEU A 12 -25.59 14.03 41.92
C LEU A 12 -25.90 15.11 42.95
N GLY A 13 -26.93 14.92 43.78
CA GLY A 13 -27.36 15.90 44.79
C GLY A 13 -27.76 17.23 44.15
N LEU A 14 -28.57 17.18 43.09
CA LEU A 14 -28.90 18.37 42.31
C LEU A 14 -29.88 19.28 43.05
N PHE A 15 -29.57 20.58 43.11
CA PHE A 15 -30.45 21.61 43.63
C PHE A 15 -30.29 22.92 42.85
N ILE A 16 -31.31 23.77 42.89
CA ILE A 16 -31.26 25.11 42.32
C ILE A 16 -30.77 26.03 43.43
N SER A 17 -29.69 26.76 43.15
CA SER A 17 -29.12 27.74 44.06
C SER A 17 -29.82 29.08 43.94
N ASP A 18 -29.62 29.99 44.89
CA ASP A 18 -30.28 31.30 44.96
C ASP A 18 -29.97 32.20 43.75
N ASP A 19 -28.86 31.91 43.06
CA ASP A 19 -28.45 32.51 41.79
C ASP A 19 -29.15 31.91 40.55
N GLY A 20 -30.10 31.00 40.75
CA GLY A 20 -30.92 30.38 39.69
C GLY A 20 -30.22 29.25 38.93
N PHE A 21 -28.98 28.89 39.28
CA PHE A 21 -28.24 27.84 38.60
C PHE A 21 -28.46 26.46 39.24
N LEU A 22 -28.56 25.44 38.39
CA LEU A 22 -28.60 24.04 38.82
C LEU A 22 -27.19 23.59 39.21
N ARG A 23 -26.99 23.22 40.47
CA ARG A 23 -25.68 22.83 41.02
C ARG A 23 -25.70 21.43 41.62
N CYS A 24 -24.52 20.80 41.69
CA CYS A 24 -24.34 19.49 42.31
C CYS A 24 -23.82 19.64 43.74
N LYS A 25 -24.55 19.14 44.73
CA LYS A 25 -24.11 19.09 46.14
C LYS A 25 -23.53 17.72 46.47
N GLY A 26 -22.21 17.67 46.70
CA GLY A 26 -21.50 16.46 47.11
C GLY A 26 -21.09 16.47 48.58
N ARG A 27 -20.22 15.51 48.97
CA ARG A 27 -19.62 15.42 50.32
C ARG A 27 -18.37 16.29 50.50
N PHE A 28 -18.24 17.36 49.71
CA PHE A 28 -17.04 18.22 49.68
C PHE A 28 -17.20 19.50 50.52
N GLU A 29 -18.19 19.55 51.42
CA GLU A 29 -18.52 20.76 52.20
C GLU A 29 -17.34 21.27 53.04
N ASN A 30 -16.58 20.35 53.65
CA ASN A 30 -15.42 20.65 54.51
C ASN A 30 -14.09 20.69 53.75
N ALA A 31 -14.10 20.54 52.42
CA ALA A 31 -12.87 20.62 51.64
C ALA A 31 -12.37 22.07 51.59
N ASP A 32 -11.05 22.27 51.70
CA ASP A 32 -10.40 23.57 51.52
C ASP A 32 -10.36 23.94 50.02
N LEU A 33 -11.54 24.27 49.49
CA LEU A 33 -11.79 24.57 48.09
C LEU A 33 -12.78 25.74 48.00
N SER A 34 -12.65 26.53 46.93
CA SER A 34 -13.61 27.57 46.60
C SER A 34 -15.04 27.02 46.55
N GLU A 35 -16.02 27.82 46.94
CA GLU A 35 -17.44 27.44 46.93
C GLU A 35 -17.90 26.88 45.56
N ALA A 36 -17.45 27.49 44.46
CA ALA A 36 -17.76 27.01 43.10
C ALA A 36 -17.21 25.60 42.79
N ALA A 37 -16.16 25.16 43.47
CA ALA A 37 -15.60 23.82 43.31
C ALA A 37 -16.27 22.80 44.24
N ARG A 38 -16.70 23.24 45.43
CA ARG A 38 -17.47 22.42 46.37
C ARG A 38 -18.88 22.15 45.85
N ILE A 39 -19.47 23.14 45.19
CA ILE A 39 -20.85 23.11 44.68
C ILE A 39 -20.87 23.55 43.20
N PRO A 40 -20.34 22.71 42.28
CA PRO A 40 -20.19 23.08 40.88
C PRO A 40 -21.52 23.17 40.14
N ILE A 41 -21.55 24.05 39.13
CA ILE A 41 -22.71 24.22 38.23
C ILE A 41 -22.80 23.00 37.30
N LEU A 42 -23.98 22.41 37.20
CA LEU A 42 -24.24 21.31 36.28
C LEU A 42 -24.31 21.84 34.84
N LEU A 43 -23.44 21.30 33.98
CA LEU A 43 -23.50 21.55 32.56
C LEU A 43 -24.11 20.33 31.83
N PRO A 44 -25.15 20.53 31.01
CA PRO A 44 -25.75 19.46 30.24
C PRO A 44 -24.77 18.92 29.20
N ARG A 45 -24.82 17.61 28.97
CA ARG A 45 -23.99 16.95 27.97
C ARG A 45 -24.63 17.12 26.59
N GLY A 46 -23.82 17.51 25.60
CA GLY A 46 -24.26 17.59 24.20
C GLY A 46 -24.67 19.00 23.77
N GLU A 47 -24.86 19.93 24.71
CA GLU A 47 -25.15 21.32 24.42
C GLU A 47 -23.93 22.09 23.91
N ASP A 48 -24.16 23.00 22.98
CA ASP A 48 -23.13 23.86 22.40
C ASP A 48 -22.45 24.75 23.44
N PHE A 49 -23.21 25.23 24.42
CA PHE A 49 -22.65 26.04 25.50
C PHE A 49 -21.57 25.28 26.29
N THR A 50 -21.83 24.02 26.63
CA THR A 50 -20.87 23.14 27.31
C THR A 50 -19.63 22.93 26.43
N ARG A 51 -19.80 22.74 25.12
CA ARG A 51 -18.70 22.63 24.16
C ARG A 51 -17.83 23.89 24.15
N LEU A 52 -18.44 25.07 24.05
CA LEU A 52 -17.73 26.37 24.02
C LEU A 52 -16.94 26.62 25.31
N ILE A 53 -17.48 26.24 26.48
CA ILE A 53 -16.74 26.32 27.76
C ILE A 53 -15.51 25.42 27.73
N ILE A 54 -15.66 24.17 27.28
CA ILE A 54 -14.54 23.23 27.18
C ILE A 54 -13.47 23.77 26.21
N GLU A 55 -13.87 24.29 25.05
CA GLU A 55 -12.97 24.87 24.06
C GLU A 55 -12.21 26.08 24.61
N ARG A 56 -12.88 26.98 25.33
CA ARG A 56 -12.25 28.13 25.98
C ARG A 56 -11.20 27.68 27.00
N ILE A 57 -11.57 26.80 27.93
CA ILE A 57 -10.64 26.30 28.96
C ILE A 57 -9.46 25.57 28.32
N HIS A 58 -9.70 24.79 27.26
CA HIS A 58 -8.64 24.11 26.53
C HIS A 58 -7.66 25.10 25.87
N LYS A 59 -8.15 26.21 25.31
CA LYS A 59 -7.31 27.31 24.77
C LYS A 59 -6.54 28.04 25.87
N ASP A 60 -7.19 28.36 26.99
CA ASP A 60 -6.56 29.04 28.14
C ASP A 60 -5.44 28.20 28.76
N LEU A 61 -5.54 26.87 28.67
CA LEU A 61 -4.50 25.92 29.09
C LEU A 61 -3.51 25.58 27.96
N PHE A 62 -3.39 26.42 26.93
CA PHE A 62 -2.46 26.25 25.80
C PHE A 62 -2.57 24.87 25.14
N HIS A 63 -3.79 24.40 24.90
CA HIS A 63 -4.07 23.11 24.28
C HIS A 63 -3.62 21.88 25.08
N SER A 64 -3.55 21.99 26.40
CA SER A 64 -3.26 20.86 27.29
C SER A 64 -4.24 19.69 27.12
N GLY A 65 -3.80 18.50 27.55
CA GLY A 65 -4.55 17.25 27.40
C GLY A 65 -5.89 17.19 28.14
N VAL A 66 -6.60 16.07 27.94
CA VAL A 66 -7.93 15.82 28.50
C VAL A 66 -7.95 15.91 30.03
N SER A 67 -6.91 15.41 30.69
CA SER A 67 -6.85 15.37 32.15
C SER A 67 -6.74 16.77 32.75
N GLN A 68 -5.86 17.63 32.21
CA GLN A 68 -5.69 19.00 32.69
C GLN A 68 -6.95 19.83 32.44
N THR A 69 -7.52 19.72 31.23
CA THR A 69 -8.75 20.42 30.85
C THR A 69 -9.91 20.02 31.78
N LEU A 70 -10.07 18.72 32.03
CA LEU A 70 -11.10 18.21 32.96
C LEU A 70 -10.86 18.66 34.41
N SER A 71 -9.60 18.72 34.86
CA SER A 71 -9.26 19.22 36.20
C SER A 71 -9.71 20.66 36.35
N LYS A 72 -9.34 21.53 35.40
CA LYS A 72 -9.72 22.96 35.42
C LYS A 72 -11.24 23.17 35.37
N LEU A 73 -11.94 22.37 34.56
CA LEU A 73 -13.41 22.38 34.50
C LEU A 73 -14.05 22.09 35.86
N ARG A 74 -13.54 21.10 36.61
CA ARG A 74 -14.10 20.67 37.89
C ARG A 74 -14.02 21.72 39.01
N HIS A 75 -13.22 22.76 38.85
CA HIS A 75 -13.21 23.88 39.81
C HIS A 75 -14.49 24.73 39.77
N LYS A 76 -15.30 24.63 38.72
CA LYS A 76 -16.53 25.44 38.56
C LYS A 76 -17.73 24.65 38.03
N PHE A 77 -17.48 23.61 37.24
CA PHE A 77 -18.52 22.91 36.48
C PHE A 77 -18.47 21.41 36.69
N TRP A 78 -19.64 20.78 36.66
CA TRP A 78 -19.81 19.34 36.63
C TRP A 78 -20.50 18.93 35.33
N ILE A 79 -19.87 18.04 34.57
CA ILE A 79 -20.42 17.51 33.32
C ILE A 79 -20.61 15.99 33.48
N PRO A 80 -21.82 15.45 33.28
CA PRO A 80 -22.03 14.01 33.22
C PRO A 80 -21.14 13.36 32.16
N GLN A 81 -20.40 12.32 32.54
CA GLN A 81 -19.39 11.69 31.68
C GLN A 81 -18.33 12.69 31.15
N GLY A 82 -17.98 13.71 31.94
CA GLY A 82 -17.15 14.84 31.52
C GLY A 82 -15.83 14.47 30.82
N ARG A 83 -15.15 13.38 31.23
CA ARG A 83 -13.93 12.93 30.53
C ARG A 83 -14.21 12.53 29.07
N SER A 84 -15.33 11.89 28.81
CA SER A 84 -15.76 11.51 27.46
C SER A 84 -16.09 12.75 26.64
N THR A 85 -16.88 13.67 27.21
CA THR A 85 -17.27 14.93 26.58
C THR A 85 -16.04 15.79 26.24
N VAL A 86 -15.14 15.99 27.19
CA VAL A 86 -13.87 16.72 26.98
C VAL A 86 -13.04 16.06 25.89
N ARG A 87 -12.89 14.73 25.92
CA ARG A 87 -12.17 14.00 24.86
C ARG A 87 -12.82 14.22 23.49
N GLN A 88 -14.15 14.23 23.40
CA GLN A 88 -14.87 14.47 22.15
C GLN A 88 -14.63 15.88 21.63
N VAL A 89 -14.68 16.91 22.49
CA VAL A 89 -14.40 18.31 22.09
C VAL A 89 -12.95 18.48 21.63
N LEU A 90 -11.99 18.00 22.42
CA LEU A 90 -10.56 18.12 22.09
C LEU A 90 -10.18 17.38 20.81
N ARG A 91 -10.88 16.30 20.44
CA ARG A 91 -10.70 15.63 19.15
C ARG A 91 -11.04 16.51 17.96
N HIS A 92 -11.83 17.56 18.11
CA HIS A 92 -12.18 18.52 17.04
C HIS A 92 -11.31 19.78 17.06
N CYS A 93 -10.41 19.91 18.04
CA CYS A 93 -9.47 21.02 18.09
C CYS A 93 -8.49 20.96 16.91
N LEU A 94 -8.57 21.93 16.00
CA LEU A 94 -7.73 22.01 14.80
C LEU A 94 -6.24 22.14 15.13
N VAL A 95 -5.90 22.87 16.20
CA VAL A 95 -4.51 23.03 16.66
C VAL A 95 -3.96 21.66 17.11
N CYS A 96 -4.66 20.95 17.99
CA CYS A 96 -4.26 19.61 18.41
C CYS A 96 -4.22 18.62 17.24
N ARG A 97 -5.18 18.65 16.31
CA ARG A 97 -5.15 17.80 15.10
C ARG A 97 -3.92 18.07 14.23
N ARG A 98 -3.57 19.35 14.05
CA ARG A 98 -2.41 19.75 13.26
C ARG A 98 -1.10 19.20 13.82
N PHE A 99 -0.90 19.21 15.14
CA PHE A 99 0.35 18.79 15.77
C PHE A 99 0.37 17.33 16.27
N GLU A 100 -0.75 16.80 16.75
CA GLU A 100 -0.84 15.49 17.40
C GLU A 100 -1.74 14.49 16.66
N GLY A 101 -2.58 14.96 15.73
CA GLY A 101 -3.54 14.12 15.01
C GLY A 101 -2.92 12.92 14.28
N GLY A 102 -3.70 11.86 14.08
CA GLY A 102 -3.26 10.67 13.34
C GLY A 102 -3.46 10.79 11.83
N HIS A 103 -2.73 9.99 11.05
CA HIS A 103 -3.00 9.84 9.61
C HIS A 103 -4.24 8.97 9.38
N TYR A 104 -4.82 8.98 8.18
CA TYR A 104 -5.89 8.04 7.84
C TYR A 104 -5.46 6.58 8.02
N GLY A 105 -6.41 5.74 8.43
CA GLY A 105 -6.17 4.31 8.57
C GLY A 105 -5.81 3.67 7.23
N MET A 106 -4.69 2.93 7.18
CA MET A 106 -4.37 2.09 6.03
C MET A 106 -5.11 0.76 6.16
N PRO A 107 -5.90 0.32 5.16
CA PRO A 107 -6.49 -1.00 5.14
C PRO A 107 -5.39 -2.07 5.02
N LYS A 108 -5.77 -3.35 5.11
CA LYS A 108 -4.83 -4.46 4.92
C LYS A 108 -4.15 -4.35 3.55
N MET A 109 -2.95 -4.89 3.43
CA MET A 109 -2.27 -4.95 2.13
C MET A 109 -3.14 -5.73 1.14
N PRO A 110 -3.19 -5.31 -0.14
CA PRO A 110 -3.99 -6.00 -1.13
C PRO A 110 -3.47 -7.44 -1.33
N PRO A 111 -4.30 -8.36 -1.83
CA PRO A 111 -3.82 -9.66 -2.27
C PRO A 111 -2.73 -9.49 -3.34
N PHE A 112 -1.85 -10.49 -3.49
CA PHE A 112 -0.83 -10.44 -4.52
C PHE A 112 -1.49 -10.32 -5.91
N PRO A 113 -0.95 -9.47 -6.81
CA PRO A 113 -1.53 -9.30 -8.14
C PRO A 113 -1.42 -10.60 -8.92
N ARG A 114 -2.42 -10.89 -9.78
CA ARG A 114 -2.41 -12.08 -10.66
C ARG A 114 -1.14 -12.17 -11.48
N SER A 115 -0.62 -11.03 -11.96
CA SER A 115 0.66 -10.92 -12.68
C SER A 115 1.90 -11.38 -11.89
N ARG A 116 1.76 -11.72 -10.60
CA ARG A 116 2.82 -12.30 -9.76
C ARG A 116 2.56 -13.75 -9.36
N VAL A 117 1.29 -14.16 -9.27
CA VAL A 117 0.89 -15.49 -8.76
C VAL A 117 0.29 -16.41 -9.81
N SER A 118 0.16 -15.93 -11.04
CA SER A 118 -0.24 -16.74 -12.19
C SER A 118 0.98 -17.01 -13.06
N GLN A 119 1.12 -18.26 -13.49
CA GLN A 119 2.11 -18.66 -14.49
C GLN A 119 1.95 -17.81 -15.75
N SER A 120 3.07 -17.28 -16.24
CA SER A 120 3.11 -16.51 -17.47
C SER A 120 4.47 -16.67 -18.12
N ILE A 121 4.56 -16.29 -19.39
CA ILE A 121 5.84 -16.14 -20.09
C ILE A 121 6.74 -15.20 -19.26
N PRO A 122 8.05 -15.50 -19.12
CA PRO A 122 8.99 -14.60 -18.49
C PRO A 122 8.88 -13.18 -19.05
N PHE A 123 9.00 -12.18 -18.20
CA PHE A 123 8.88 -10.75 -18.55
C PHE A 123 7.53 -10.28 -19.13
N ALA A 124 6.49 -11.13 -19.20
CA ALA A 124 5.15 -10.67 -19.60
C ALA A 124 4.60 -9.55 -18.67
N SER A 125 4.94 -9.60 -17.39
CA SER A 125 4.79 -8.47 -16.47
C SER A 125 6.15 -8.08 -15.91
N THR A 126 6.57 -6.85 -16.21
CA THR A 126 7.92 -6.36 -15.97
C THR A 126 7.92 -5.10 -15.12
N GLY A 127 8.85 -5.05 -14.16
CA GLY A 127 9.15 -3.86 -13.37
C GLY A 127 10.36 -3.14 -13.93
N LEU A 128 10.32 -1.82 -13.94
CA LEU A 128 11.42 -0.95 -14.35
C LEU A 128 11.93 -0.12 -13.18
N ASP A 129 13.25 -0.02 -13.08
CA ASP A 129 13.92 0.89 -12.15
C ASP A 129 15.28 1.34 -12.70
N TYR A 130 15.75 2.49 -12.23
CA TYR A 130 17.10 2.97 -12.50
C TYR A 130 18.03 2.74 -11.31
N LEU A 131 19.22 2.27 -11.62
CA LEU A 131 20.32 2.10 -10.69
C LEU A 131 21.40 3.14 -11.06
N GLY A 132 21.83 3.96 -10.11
CA GLY A 132 22.95 4.86 -10.37
C GLY A 132 23.02 6.07 -9.44
N PRO A 133 23.98 6.98 -9.68
CA PRO A 133 25.02 6.87 -10.72
C PRO A 133 26.18 5.93 -10.31
N ILE A 134 26.75 5.22 -11.29
CA ILE A 134 28.04 4.53 -11.21
C ILE A 134 29.07 5.41 -11.94
N TYR A 135 30.26 5.57 -11.38
CA TYR A 135 31.32 6.37 -12.01
C TYR A 135 32.24 5.47 -12.83
N VAL A 136 32.49 5.87 -14.08
CA VAL A 136 33.42 5.23 -15.00
C VAL A 136 34.52 6.20 -15.39
N LYS A 137 35.71 5.67 -15.73
CA LYS A 137 36.76 6.47 -16.33
C LYS A 137 36.56 6.47 -17.83
N TYR A 138 36.27 7.63 -18.39
CA TYR A 138 36.07 7.83 -19.81
C TYR A 138 36.88 9.04 -20.25
N ASP A 139 37.85 8.81 -21.14
CA ASP A 139 38.68 9.87 -21.71
C ASP A 139 39.38 10.74 -20.66
N GLY A 140 39.98 10.09 -19.66
CA GLY A 140 40.67 10.77 -18.54
C GLY A 140 39.75 11.35 -17.46
N GLU A 141 38.45 11.48 -17.72
CA GLU A 141 37.47 12.06 -16.81
C GLU A 141 36.54 11.03 -16.15
N ASN A 142 35.97 11.40 -15.00
CA ASN A 142 34.96 10.61 -14.31
C ASN A 142 33.57 10.95 -14.84
N LYS A 143 32.99 10.04 -15.63
CA LYS A 143 31.62 10.21 -16.14
C LYS A 143 30.64 9.35 -15.34
N LYS A 144 29.41 9.85 -15.21
CA LYS A 144 28.31 9.10 -14.59
C LYS A 144 27.69 8.17 -15.63
N ARG A 145 27.35 6.97 -15.18
CA ARG A 145 26.58 5.96 -15.90
C ARG A 145 25.43 5.49 -15.04
N TRP A 146 24.40 5.00 -15.71
CA TRP A 146 23.21 4.47 -15.08
C TRP A 146 22.95 3.06 -15.60
N VAL A 147 22.19 2.27 -14.86
CA VAL A 147 21.78 0.93 -15.28
C VAL A 147 20.26 0.87 -15.21
N CYS A 148 19.64 0.52 -16.33
CA CYS A 148 18.22 0.21 -16.39
C CYS A 148 18.00 -1.24 -15.96
N LEU A 149 17.23 -1.45 -14.91
CA LEU A 149 16.82 -2.76 -14.43
C LEU A 149 15.43 -3.09 -14.95
N PHE A 150 15.33 -4.23 -15.63
CA PHE A 150 14.08 -4.90 -15.94
C PHE A 150 13.94 -6.11 -15.03
N THR A 151 12.79 -6.31 -14.42
CA THR A 151 12.58 -7.49 -13.56
C THR A 151 11.23 -8.13 -13.76
N CYS A 152 11.23 -9.46 -13.95
CA CYS A 152 10.01 -10.23 -14.13
C CYS A 152 9.28 -10.41 -12.78
N PHE A 153 7.95 -10.25 -12.81
CA PHE A 153 7.12 -10.40 -11.61
C PHE A 153 7.00 -11.84 -11.15
N VAL A 154 6.87 -12.76 -12.10
CA VAL A 154 6.58 -14.19 -11.88
C VAL A 154 7.84 -14.97 -11.55
N THR A 155 8.81 -14.97 -12.46
CA THR A 155 10.05 -15.75 -12.33
C THR A 155 11.12 -15.05 -11.51
N ARG A 156 10.92 -13.75 -11.22
CA ARG A 156 11.88 -12.90 -10.50
C ARG A 156 13.21 -12.75 -11.23
N ALA A 157 13.28 -13.11 -12.51
CA ALA A 157 14.41 -12.85 -13.38
C ALA A 157 14.70 -11.35 -13.47
N ILE A 158 15.95 -11.01 -13.70
CA ILE A 158 16.39 -9.65 -14.00
C ILE A 158 17.07 -9.58 -15.35
N HIS A 159 16.99 -8.41 -15.99
CA HIS A 159 17.74 -8.05 -17.18
C HIS A 159 18.29 -6.64 -16.97
N LEU A 160 19.60 -6.45 -17.19
CA LEU A 160 20.30 -5.21 -16.89
C LEU A 160 20.85 -4.58 -18.16
N GLU A 161 20.62 -3.29 -18.35
CA GLU A 161 21.15 -2.52 -19.48
C GLU A 161 21.94 -1.30 -19.00
N LEU A 162 23.18 -1.16 -19.49
CA LEU A 162 23.99 0.03 -19.23
C LEU A 162 23.45 1.21 -20.05
N LEU A 163 23.43 2.39 -19.42
CA LEU A 163 23.02 3.66 -19.99
C LEU A 163 24.12 4.69 -19.80
N ASN A 164 24.39 5.45 -20.86
CA ASN A 164 25.35 6.54 -20.82
C ASN A 164 24.82 7.73 -20.03
N ASP A 165 23.53 8.01 -20.16
CA ASP A 165 22.83 9.07 -19.45
C ASP A 165 21.38 8.68 -19.06
N MET A 166 20.69 9.60 -18.37
CA MET A 166 19.28 9.45 -17.99
C MET A 166 18.36 10.18 -18.98
N THR A 167 18.68 10.16 -20.27
CA THR A 167 17.78 10.66 -21.32
C THR A 167 16.73 9.61 -21.69
N THR A 168 15.64 10.08 -22.29
CA THR A 168 14.61 9.19 -22.82
C THR A 168 15.11 8.39 -24.03
N GLU A 169 16.07 8.91 -24.79
CA GLU A 169 16.65 8.23 -25.95
C GLU A 169 17.46 6.99 -25.54
N GLU A 170 18.38 7.15 -24.59
CA GLU A 170 19.15 6.03 -24.02
C GLU A 170 18.22 4.96 -23.42
N PHE A 171 17.14 5.38 -22.75
CA PHE A 171 16.11 4.46 -22.28
C PHE A 171 15.45 3.67 -23.42
N LEU A 172 15.07 4.33 -24.51
CA LEU A 172 14.44 3.67 -25.65
C LEU A 172 15.37 2.65 -26.30
N TYR A 173 16.67 2.94 -26.40
CA TYR A 173 17.64 1.96 -26.87
C TYR A 173 17.77 0.75 -25.94
N ALA A 174 17.83 0.97 -24.62
CA ALA A 174 17.82 -0.14 -23.66
C ALA A 174 16.53 -0.95 -23.70
N PHE A 175 15.38 -0.29 -23.85
CA PHE A 175 14.09 -0.95 -24.00
C PHE A 175 14.05 -1.83 -25.26
N ARG A 176 14.55 -1.33 -26.40
CA ARG A 176 14.66 -2.11 -27.63
C ARG A 176 15.56 -3.33 -27.46
N ARG A 177 16.74 -3.17 -26.85
CA ARG A 177 17.65 -4.30 -26.56
C ARG A 177 16.97 -5.35 -25.67
N PHE A 178 16.26 -4.91 -24.62
CA PHE A 178 15.49 -5.78 -23.76
C PHE A 178 14.42 -6.56 -24.54
N VAL A 179 13.59 -5.88 -25.35
CA VAL A 179 12.53 -6.52 -26.14
C VAL A 179 13.11 -7.51 -27.15
N SER A 180 14.23 -7.18 -27.80
CA SER A 180 14.89 -8.08 -28.75
C SER A 180 15.42 -9.36 -28.11
N ILE A 181 15.83 -9.31 -26.84
CA ILE A 181 16.42 -10.46 -26.13
C ILE A 181 15.35 -11.27 -25.38
N ARG A 182 14.37 -10.59 -24.76
CA ARG A 182 13.41 -11.19 -23.82
C ARG A 182 11.98 -11.26 -24.35
N GLY A 183 11.69 -10.62 -25.48
CA GLY A 183 10.34 -10.43 -26.00
C GLY A 183 9.64 -9.21 -25.42
N ALA A 184 8.53 -8.82 -26.06
CA ALA A 184 7.75 -7.66 -25.65
C ALA A 184 6.92 -7.95 -24.37
N PRO A 185 6.97 -7.10 -23.35
CA PRO A 185 6.15 -7.26 -22.15
C PRO A 185 4.70 -6.86 -22.42
N CYS A 186 3.74 -7.52 -21.76
CA CYS A 186 2.32 -7.13 -21.81
C CYS A 186 2.02 -5.98 -20.83
N ASN A 187 2.63 -6.02 -19.64
CA ASN A 187 2.45 -5.03 -18.60
C ASN A 187 3.80 -4.52 -18.09
N ILE A 188 3.91 -3.20 -17.94
CA ILE A 188 5.05 -2.53 -17.33
C ILE A 188 4.61 -1.80 -16.07
N LEU A 189 5.40 -1.91 -15.00
CA LEU A 189 5.28 -1.10 -13.79
C LEU A 189 6.57 -0.32 -13.56
N SER A 190 6.50 1.00 -13.42
CA SER A 190 7.67 1.82 -13.10
C SER A 190 7.36 2.85 -12.01
N ASP A 191 8.41 3.47 -11.48
CA ASP A 191 8.27 4.69 -10.70
C ASP A 191 7.88 5.89 -11.61
N ASN A 192 7.64 7.05 -10.99
CA ASN A 192 7.23 8.28 -11.67
C ASN A 192 8.39 9.08 -12.28
N ALA A 193 9.56 8.49 -12.54
CA ALA A 193 10.67 9.19 -13.18
C ALA A 193 10.22 9.82 -14.51
N ALA A 194 10.66 11.06 -14.77
CA ALA A 194 10.23 11.83 -15.94
C ALA A 194 10.55 11.10 -17.25
N GLN A 195 11.70 10.42 -17.28
CA GLN A 195 12.18 9.60 -18.40
C GLN A 195 11.20 8.49 -18.75
N PHE A 196 10.65 7.78 -17.75
CA PHE A 196 9.70 6.70 -17.97
C PHE A 196 8.34 7.23 -18.44
N LYS A 197 7.89 8.38 -17.93
CA LYS A 197 6.65 9.02 -18.40
C LYS A 197 6.76 9.42 -19.87
N LEU A 198 7.86 10.06 -20.25
CA LEU A 198 8.12 10.42 -21.65
C LEU A 198 8.31 9.18 -22.52
N GLY A 199 9.03 8.16 -22.03
CA GLY A 199 9.21 6.89 -22.71
C GLY A 199 7.88 6.19 -22.99
N SER A 200 7.02 6.05 -21.97
CA SER A 200 5.67 5.48 -22.12
C SER A 200 4.84 6.23 -23.17
N ALA A 201 4.80 7.56 -23.11
CA ALA A 201 4.05 8.35 -24.07
C ALA A 201 4.59 8.20 -25.51
N THR A 202 5.92 8.12 -25.65
CA THR A 202 6.59 7.93 -26.94
C THR A 202 6.28 6.55 -27.51
N LEU A 203 6.38 5.49 -26.70
CA LEU A 203 6.05 4.13 -27.10
C LEU A 203 4.57 4.01 -27.48
N ASP A 204 3.66 4.60 -26.71
CA ASP A 204 2.22 4.62 -27.06
C ASP A 204 1.98 5.27 -28.43
N LEU A 205 2.68 6.35 -28.76
CA LEU A 205 2.59 7.01 -30.07
C LEU A 205 3.16 6.13 -31.20
N VAL A 206 4.32 5.51 -30.97
CA VAL A 206 4.96 4.62 -31.95
C VAL A 206 4.07 3.41 -32.23
N TRP A 207 3.55 2.74 -31.20
CA TRP A 207 2.66 1.59 -31.37
C TRP A 207 1.39 1.99 -32.13
N LYS A 208 0.77 3.12 -31.80
CA LYS A 208 -0.41 3.63 -32.53
C LYS A 208 -0.13 3.92 -34.01
N LYS A 209 1.10 4.32 -34.37
CA LYS A 209 1.49 4.56 -35.76
C LYS A 209 1.83 3.27 -36.50
N VAL A 210 2.54 2.34 -35.86
CA VAL A 210 2.97 1.07 -36.44
C VAL A 210 1.79 0.12 -36.68
N ILE A 211 0.80 0.09 -35.78
CA ILE A 211 -0.42 -0.74 -35.90
C ILE A 211 -1.26 -0.38 -37.14
N LYS A 212 -1.07 0.81 -37.74
CA LYS A 212 -1.74 1.21 -38.99
C LYS A 212 -1.12 0.60 -40.24
N CYS A 213 -0.02 -0.14 -40.13
CA CYS A 213 0.62 -0.83 -41.24
C CYS A 213 0.13 -2.28 -41.27
N ASP A 214 -0.64 -2.65 -42.30
CA ASP A 214 -1.31 -3.95 -42.41
C ASP A 214 -0.32 -5.14 -42.36
N ASP A 215 0.91 -4.97 -42.86
CA ASP A 215 1.94 -6.01 -42.88
C ASP A 215 2.55 -6.31 -41.49
N VAL A 216 2.58 -5.32 -40.59
CA VAL A 216 3.18 -5.45 -39.25
C VAL A 216 2.18 -6.00 -38.23
N GLN A 217 0.89 -5.86 -38.53
CA GLN A 217 -0.23 -6.28 -37.68
C GLN A 217 -0.25 -7.80 -37.43
N ASN A 218 0.31 -8.61 -38.34
CA ASN A 218 0.41 -10.05 -38.21
C ASN A 218 1.61 -10.53 -37.35
N TYR A 219 2.66 -9.72 -37.21
CA TYR A 219 3.90 -10.09 -36.50
C TYR A 219 3.90 -9.62 -35.03
N VAL A 220 3.16 -8.55 -34.73
CA VAL A 220 3.03 -7.99 -33.38
C VAL A 220 1.69 -8.42 -32.82
N SER A 221 1.70 -9.38 -31.90
CA SER A 221 0.50 -9.82 -31.19
C SER A 221 -0.26 -8.60 -30.61
N ASN A 222 -1.58 -8.56 -30.84
CA ASN A 222 -2.56 -7.48 -30.61
C ASN A 222 -2.61 -6.79 -29.22
N ALA A 223 -1.65 -7.01 -28.33
CA ALA A 223 -1.63 -6.42 -26.99
C ALA A 223 -0.68 -5.21 -26.96
N GLY A 224 -1.23 -4.00 -27.05
CA GLY A 224 -0.49 -2.80 -26.65
C GLY A 224 0.06 -2.95 -25.22
N ILE A 225 1.26 -2.40 -24.98
CA ILE A 225 1.93 -2.47 -23.68
C ILE A 225 1.13 -1.64 -22.68
N ARG A 226 0.61 -2.26 -21.62
CA ARG A 226 -0.05 -1.53 -20.53
C ARG A 226 1.00 -1.02 -19.55
N TRP A 227 1.27 0.28 -19.58
CA TRP A 227 2.17 0.92 -18.62
C TRP A 227 1.43 1.46 -17.40
N THR A 228 1.88 1.10 -16.21
CA THR A 228 1.35 1.56 -14.93
C THR A 228 2.42 2.23 -14.09
N PHE A 229 2.08 3.33 -13.44
CA PHE A 229 3.00 4.09 -12.59
C PHE A 229 2.62 3.94 -11.12
N ILE A 230 3.63 3.76 -10.28
CA ILE A 230 3.45 3.61 -8.83
C ILE A 230 3.06 4.96 -8.23
N THR A 231 2.13 4.98 -7.27
CA THR A 231 1.85 6.18 -6.46
C THR A 231 3.13 6.61 -5.74
N GLU A 232 3.51 7.88 -5.89
CA GLU A 232 4.67 8.45 -5.22
C GLU A 232 4.63 8.18 -3.71
N LEU A 233 5.76 7.77 -3.14
CA LEU A 233 5.92 7.45 -1.72
C LEU A 233 5.06 6.27 -1.22
N ALA A 234 4.60 5.38 -2.10
CA ALA A 234 3.90 4.14 -1.77
C ALA A 234 4.79 2.89 -2.00
N PRO A 235 5.85 2.66 -1.19
CA PRO A 235 6.85 1.61 -1.42
C PRO A 235 6.26 0.20 -1.42
N TRP A 236 5.11 -0.05 -0.78
CA TRP A 236 4.48 -1.39 -0.78
C TRP A 236 4.01 -1.84 -2.16
N MET A 237 3.68 -0.91 -3.06
CA MET A 237 3.24 -1.28 -4.41
C MET A 237 4.40 -1.82 -5.25
N GLY A 238 5.63 -1.46 -4.92
CA GLY A 238 6.85 -1.93 -5.57
C GLY A 238 7.77 -2.81 -4.73
N GLY A 239 7.44 -3.06 -3.46
CA GLY A 239 8.38 -3.64 -2.49
C GLY A 239 8.95 -5.01 -2.83
N PHE A 240 8.30 -5.77 -3.72
CA PHE A 240 8.86 -7.02 -4.22
C PHE A 240 10.03 -6.79 -5.19
N TYR A 241 9.95 -5.80 -6.09
CA TYR A 241 11.04 -5.49 -7.01
C TYR A 241 12.10 -4.58 -6.37
N GLU A 242 11.74 -3.70 -5.43
CA GLU A 242 12.71 -2.91 -4.64
C GLU A 242 13.74 -3.79 -3.92
N ARG A 243 13.32 -4.97 -3.43
CA ARG A 243 14.25 -5.92 -2.81
C ARG A 243 15.28 -6.45 -3.82
N LEU A 244 14.88 -6.69 -5.08
CA LEU A 244 15.82 -7.13 -6.13
C LEU A 244 16.75 -6.01 -6.54
N VAL A 245 16.24 -4.79 -6.67
CA VAL A 245 17.06 -3.58 -6.86
C VAL A 245 18.14 -3.51 -5.78
N GLY A 246 17.77 -3.74 -4.52
CA GLY A 246 18.69 -3.78 -3.39
C GLY A 246 19.77 -4.87 -3.50
N VAL A 247 19.41 -6.06 -4.00
CA VAL A 247 20.36 -7.16 -4.26
C VAL A 247 21.37 -6.74 -5.34
N VAL A 248 20.90 -6.25 -6.49
CA VAL A 248 21.76 -5.81 -7.59
C VAL A 248 22.68 -4.67 -7.15
N LYS A 249 22.14 -3.63 -6.48
CA LYS A 249 22.95 -2.52 -5.93
C LYS A 249 24.02 -3.00 -4.96
N ARG A 250 23.74 -4.04 -4.16
CA ARG A 250 24.71 -4.60 -3.21
C ARG A 250 25.79 -5.39 -3.93
N SER A 251 25.42 -6.23 -4.90
CA SER A 251 26.36 -7.00 -5.71
C SER A 251 27.29 -6.08 -6.50
N LEU A 252 26.76 -5.11 -7.25
CA LEU A 252 27.57 -4.17 -8.03
C LEU A 252 28.53 -3.36 -7.15
N ARG A 253 28.08 -2.85 -5.99
CA ARG A 253 28.97 -2.14 -5.05
C ARG A 253 30.12 -3.02 -4.54
N LYS A 254 29.84 -4.30 -4.25
CA LYS A 254 30.84 -5.25 -3.76
C LYS A 254 31.84 -5.69 -4.84
N VAL A 255 31.41 -5.78 -6.09
CA VAL A 255 32.30 -6.13 -7.21
C VAL A 255 33.19 -4.95 -7.58
N LEU A 256 32.59 -3.75 -7.73
CA LEU A 256 33.33 -2.56 -8.14
C LEU A 256 34.26 -2.03 -7.03
N LYS A 257 33.89 -2.14 -5.75
CA LYS A 257 34.71 -1.67 -4.59
C LYS A 257 35.27 -0.25 -4.75
N GLY A 258 34.57 0.64 -5.45
CA GLY A 258 35.03 2.01 -5.74
C GLY A 258 36.09 2.14 -6.84
N ARG A 259 36.46 1.04 -7.52
CA ARG A 259 37.33 1.07 -8.69
C ARG A 259 36.61 1.73 -9.86
N LEU A 260 37.30 2.64 -10.54
CA LEU A 260 36.85 3.20 -11.80
C LEU A 260 37.18 2.22 -12.91
N VAL A 261 36.16 1.79 -13.63
CA VAL A 261 36.25 0.86 -14.77
C VAL A 261 35.90 1.60 -16.06
N SER A 262 36.32 1.06 -17.20
CA SER A 262 35.85 1.55 -18.51
C SER A 262 34.40 1.12 -18.77
N ASP A 263 33.75 1.74 -19.76
CA ASP A 263 32.37 1.38 -20.14
C ASP A 263 32.22 -0.08 -20.57
N VAL A 264 33.20 -0.60 -21.33
CA VAL A 264 33.22 -2.00 -21.78
C VAL A 264 33.34 -2.95 -20.58
N GLN A 265 34.26 -2.64 -19.64
CA GLN A 265 34.42 -3.43 -18.42
C GLN A 265 33.16 -3.39 -17.56
N LEU A 266 32.54 -2.21 -17.42
CA LEU A 266 31.31 -2.06 -16.66
C LEU A 266 30.18 -2.87 -17.28
N LEU A 267 30.04 -2.85 -18.61
CA LEU A 267 29.05 -3.65 -19.33
C LEU A 267 29.23 -5.14 -19.05
N THR A 268 30.45 -5.66 -19.12
CA THR A 268 30.76 -7.06 -18.79
C THR A 268 30.36 -7.39 -17.35
N VAL A 269 30.78 -6.58 -16.38
CA VAL A 269 30.43 -6.77 -14.96
C VAL A 269 28.92 -6.75 -14.74
N ILE A 270 28.19 -5.89 -15.44
CA ILE A 270 26.73 -5.83 -15.37
C ILE A 270 26.11 -7.13 -15.88
N LYS A 271 26.56 -7.67 -17.02
CA LYS A 271 26.03 -8.91 -17.59
C LYS A 271 26.40 -10.15 -16.76
N GLU A 272 27.59 -10.20 -16.19
CA GLU A 272 27.97 -11.24 -15.22
C GLU A 272 27.12 -11.16 -13.95
N THR A 273 26.89 -9.94 -13.44
CA THR A 273 26.01 -9.72 -12.28
C THR A 273 24.58 -10.16 -12.59
N GLU A 274 24.07 -9.91 -13.80
CA GLU A 274 22.78 -10.40 -14.27
C GLU A 274 22.71 -11.93 -14.21
N ALA A 275 23.71 -12.62 -14.76
CA ALA A 275 23.79 -14.08 -14.75
C ALA A 275 23.82 -14.66 -13.33
N ILE A 276 24.69 -14.11 -12.46
CA ILE A 276 24.82 -14.55 -11.05
C ILE A 276 23.51 -14.34 -10.29
N VAL A 277 22.88 -13.18 -10.44
CA VAL A 277 21.62 -12.89 -9.74
C VAL A 277 20.50 -13.78 -10.28
N ASN A 278 20.48 -14.13 -11.56
CA ASN A 278 19.50 -15.06 -12.12
C ASN A 278 19.75 -16.53 -11.76
N ALA A 279 20.99 -16.92 -11.40
CA ALA A 279 21.32 -18.24 -10.88
C ALA A 279 20.96 -18.43 -9.39
N ARG A 280 20.41 -17.40 -8.73
CA ARG A 280 20.06 -17.50 -7.30
C ARG A 280 18.84 -18.42 -7.07
N PRO A 281 18.76 -19.13 -5.94
CA PRO A 281 17.57 -19.87 -5.55
C PRO A 281 16.35 -18.97 -5.33
N LEU A 282 15.17 -19.41 -5.77
CA LEU A 282 13.89 -18.76 -5.47
C LEU A 282 13.31 -19.17 -4.11
N VAL A 283 13.65 -20.39 -3.67
CA VAL A 283 13.15 -21.04 -2.45
C VAL A 283 14.32 -21.20 -1.46
N TYR A 284 13.99 -21.40 -0.19
CA TYR A 284 14.98 -21.78 0.82
C TYR A 284 15.62 -23.12 0.45
N ILE A 285 16.95 -23.18 0.49
CA ILE A 285 17.69 -24.43 0.32
C ILE A 285 17.70 -25.13 1.68
N GLY A 286 17.09 -26.32 1.76
CA GLY A 286 17.18 -27.18 2.94
C GLY A 286 18.52 -27.93 2.99
N ASP A 287 18.84 -28.49 4.16
CA ASP A 287 20.11 -29.22 4.38
C ASP A 287 20.15 -30.62 3.72
N ASP A 288 19.12 -30.99 2.97
CA ASP A 288 18.97 -32.33 2.39
C ASP A 288 19.81 -32.50 1.12
N VAL A 289 20.79 -33.41 1.21
CA VAL A 289 21.79 -33.71 0.18
C VAL A 289 21.17 -34.31 -1.08
N ASN A 290 19.95 -34.84 -1.01
CA ASN A 290 19.23 -35.46 -2.14
C ASN A 290 18.32 -34.50 -2.92
N SER A 291 18.25 -33.21 -2.56
CA SER A 291 17.42 -32.21 -3.25
C SER A 291 18.10 -31.73 -4.55
N ASN A 292 18.01 -32.53 -5.62
CA ASN A 292 18.91 -32.40 -6.76
C ASN A 292 18.72 -31.19 -7.69
N ILE A 293 17.68 -30.34 -7.56
CA ILE A 293 17.58 -29.12 -8.38
C ILE A 293 16.94 -27.96 -7.61
N ASN A 294 17.73 -26.94 -7.30
CA ASN A 294 17.23 -25.69 -6.74
C ASN A 294 16.56 -24.83 -7.82
N LEU A 295 15.30 -24.46 -7.65
CA LEU A 295 14.61 -23.61 -8.63
C LEU A 295 15.22 -22.20 -8.70
N THR A 296 15.75 -21.82 -9.87
CA THR A 296 16.34 -20.48 -10.12
C THR A 296 15.59 -19.72 -11.21
N PRO A 297 15.65 -18.37 -11.25
CA PRO A 297 15.15 -17.61 -12.39
C PRO A 297 15.71 -18.05 -13.74
N SER A 298 16.99 -18.44 -13.79
CA SER A 298 17.65 -18.90 -15.02
C SER A 298 16.96 -20.11 -15.66
N HIS A 299 16.38 -21.01 -14.85
CA HIS A 299 15.64 -22.18 -15.36
C HIS A 299 14.44 -21.81 -16.25
N PHE A 300 13.90 -20.60 -16.08
CA PHE A 300 12.81 -20.09 -16.91
C PHE A 300 13.28 -19.28 -18.12
N LEU A 301 14.52 -18.79 -18.10
CA LEU A 301 15.08 -17.96 -19.17
C LEU A 301 15.77 -18.79 -20.24
N THR A 302 16.36 -19.90 -19.84
CA THR A 302 17.09 -20.80 -20.71
C THR A 302 16.35 -22.12 -20.74
N LEU A 303 16.03 -22.63 -21.93
CA LEU A 303 15.45 -23.98 -22.13
C LEU A 303 16.41 -25.12 -21.69
N ASN A 304 17.62 -24.77 -21.24
CA ASN A 304 18.64 -25.69 -20.74
C ASN A 304 19.38 -25.05 -19.55
N PRO A 305 19.29 -25.58 -18.31
CA PRO A 305 19.87 -25.00 -17.09
C PRO A 305 21.40 -24.92 -17.03
N ASN A 306 22.14 -25.44 -18.02
CA ASN A 306 23.60 -25.43 -18.01
C ASN A 306 24.17 -24.03 -18.25
N ILE A 307 24.09 -23.18 -17.22
CA ILE A 307 24.94 -21.99 -17.08
C ILE A 307 26.20 -22.45 -16.35
N GLY A 308 27.10 -23.03 -17.13
CA GLY A 308 28.40 -23.55 -16.77
C GLY A 308 29.09 -24.01 -18.04
N ILE A 309 30.43 -24.08 -18.02
CA ILE A 309 31.19 -24.77 -19.08
C ILE A 309 30.49 -26.11 -19.30
N PRO A 310 30.12 -26.49 -20.54
CA PRO A 310 29.44 -27.75 -20.75
C PRO A 310 30.35 -28.86 -20.23
N GLU A 311 29.98 -29.46 -19.10
CA GLU A 311 30.41 -30.82 -18.80
C GLU A 311 29.75 -31.66 -19.89
N ILE A 312 30.52 -31.88 -20.94
CA ILE A 312 30.21 -32.90 -21.92
C ILE A 312 30.37 -34.20 -21.15
N GLU A 313 29.29 -34.65 -20.50
CA GLU A 313 29.15 -36.06 -20.14
C GLU A 313 29.08 -36.80 -21.48
N TYR A 314 30.25 -37.17 -21.99
CA TYR A 314 30.35 -38.26 -22.93
C TYR A 314 29.83 -39.48 -22.17
N ASP A 315 28.64 -39.96 -22.50
CA ASP A 315 28.22 -41.29 -22.13
C ASP A 315 29.12 -42.27 -22.91
N ILE A 316 30.21 -42.72 -22.28
CA ILE A 316 31.25 -43.55 -22.89
C ILE A 316 30.74 -44.99 -23.14
N ASN A 317 29.47 -45.31 -22.80
CA ASN A 317 28.99 -46.68 -22.78
C ASN A 317 27.87 -47.06 -23.76
N ASP A 318 27.45 -46.20 -24.69
CA ASP A 318 26.43 -46.63 -25.68
C ASP A 318 27.07 -47.26 -26.94
N GLN A 319 27.52 -48.51 -26.78
CA GLN A 319 27.88 -49.42 -27.88
C GLN A 319 26.64 -50.05 -28.55
N SER A 320 25.61 -49.26 -28.86
CA SER A 320 24.49 -49.76 -29.67
C SER A 320 24.18 -48.84 -30.84
N TYR A 321 24.63 -49.26 -32.02
CA TYR A 321 24.19 -48.75 -33.31
C TYR A 321 22.68 -48.98 -33.43
N SER A 322 21.87 -47.99 -33.05
CA SER A 322 20.44 -47.97 -33.32
C SER A 322 20.16 -47.36 -34.70
N PRO A 323 19.15 -47.86 -35.44
CA PRO A 323 18.84 -47.39 -36.77
C PRO A 323 18.56 -45.89 -36.74
N VAL A 324 18.95 -45.19 -37.80
CA VAL A 324 18.80 -43.73 -37.94
C VAL A 324 17.32 -43.37 -37.80
N GLU A 325 16.84 -43.12 -36.56
CA GLU A 325 15.54 -42.47 -36.37
C GLU A 325 15.62 -41.16 -37.15
N SER A 326 14.55 -40.85 -37.89
CA SER A 326 14.47 -39.61 -38.68
C SER A 326 14.94 -38.44 -37.82
N SER A 327 15.78 -37.57 -38.38
CA SER A 327 16.30 -36.39 -37.65
C SER A 327 15.16 -35.59 -37.02
N THR A 328 13.99 -35.59 -37.65
CA THR A 328 12.73 -35.01 -37.16
C THR A 328 12.18 -35.67 -35.89
N ASP A 329 12.18 -37.00 -35.77
CA ASP A 329 11.65 -37.69 -34.58
C ASP A 329 12.57 -37.50 -33.36
N LYS A 330 13.89 -37.50 -33.58
CA LYS A 330 14.87 -37.15 -32.53
C LYS A 330 14.69 -35.71 -32.06
N LEU A 331 14.53 -34.76 -32.99
CA LEU A 331 14.26 -33.35 -32.67
C LEU A 331 12.93 -33.18 -31.93
N LEU A 332 11.87 -33.89 -32.34
CA LEU A 332 10.57 -33.88 -31.64
C LEU A 332 10.66 -34.46 -30.22
N LYS A 333 11.41 -35.55 -30.03
CA LYS A 333 11.67 -36.12 -28.69
C LYS A 333 12.46 -35.15 -27.82
N MET A 334 13.51 -34.51 -28.37
CA MET A 334 14.28 -33.47 -27.66
C MET A 334 13.42 -32.27 -27.28
N TRP A 335 12.59 -31.78 -28.21
CA TRP A 335 11.67 -30.68 -27.96
C TRP A 335 10.65 -31.01 -26.87
N LYS A 336 10.03 -32.19 -26.94
CA LYS A 336 9.11 -32.69 -25.90
C LYS A 336 9.81 -32.86 -24.55
N LYS A 337 11.07 -33.30 -24.53
CA LYS A 337 11.88 -33.40 -23.30
C LYS A 337 12.14 -32.02 -22.68
N GLY A 338 12.46 -31.02 -23.50
CA GLY A 338 12.63 -29.63 -23.05
C GLY A 338 11.33 -29.02 -22.49
N GLN A 339 10.18 -29.28 -23.12
CA GLN A 339 8.88 -28.85 -22.61
C GLN A 339 8.54 -29.51 -21.26
N LYS A 340 8.75 -30.82 -21.12
CA LYS A 340 8.56 -31.52 -19.83
C LYS A 340 9.45 -30.97 -18.71
N LEU A 341 10.66 -30.54 -19.04
CA LEU A 341 11.57 -29.89 -18.08
C LEU A 341 11.06 -28.51 -17.65
N LEU A 342 10.54 -27.70 -18.59
CA LEU A 342 9.87 -26.45 -18.22
C LEU A 342 8.64 -26.68 -17.34
N ASP A 343 7.84 -27.71 -17.64
CA ASP A 343 6.65 -28.06 -16.86
C ASP A 343 7.03 -28.50 -15.43
N SER A 344 8.16 -29.19 -15.25
CA SER A 344 8.66 -29.53 -13.92
C SER A 344 9.11 -28.29 -13.13
N PHE A 345 9.75 -27.30 -13.77
CA PHE A 345 10.07 -26.02 -13.14
C PHE A 345 8.82 -25.22 -12.75
N TRP A 346 7.77 -25.23 -13.57
CA TRP A 346 6.50 -24.59 -13.21
C TRP A 346 5.78 -25.32 -12.08
N THR A 347 5.91 -26.64 -12.01
CA THR A 347 5.42 -27.46 -10.90
C THR A 347 6.15 -27.09 -9.61
N MET A 348 7.49 -27.06 -9.60
CA MET A 348 8.29 -26.58 -8.46
C MET A 348 7.95 -25.13 -8.08
N TRP A 349 7.77 -24.25 -9.05
CA TRP A 349 7.39 -22.86 -8.78
C TRP A 349 6.05 -22.75 -8.07
N ARG A 350 5.06 -23.55 -8.47
CA ARG A 350 3.75 -23.56 -7.84
C ARG A 350 3.80 -24.21 -6.45
N ASP A 351 4.46 -25.35 -6.33
CA ASP A 351 4.34 -26.20 -5.15
C ASP A 351 5.36 -25.79 -4.06
N GLU A 352 6.47 -25.15 -4.43
CA GLU A 352 7.46 -24.66 -3.47
C GLU A 352 7.42 -23.13 -3.37
N TYR A 353 7.67 -22.41 -4.48
CA TYR A 353 7.84 -20.95 -4.42
C TYR A 353 6.53 -20.24 -4.06
N LEU A 354 5.41 -20.54 -4.70
CA LEU A 354 4.13 -19.90 -4.36
C LEU A 354 3.69 -20.26 -2.93
N LEU A 355 3.89 -21.49 -2.47
CA LEU A 355 3.57 -21.88 -1.11
C LEU A 355 4.45 -21.14 -0.08
N SER A 356 5.74 -20.92 -0.38
CA SER A 356 6.64 -20.13 0.48
C SER A 356 6.19 -18.67 0.66
N LEU A 357 5.46 -18.11 -0.31
CA LEU A 357 4.91 -16.75 -0.18
C LEU A 357 3.87 -16.64 0.93
N ARG A 358 3.19 -17.75 1.28
CA ARG A 358 2.19 -17.82 2.36
C ARG A 358 2.81 -17.58 3.74
N GLU A 359 4.06 -17.98 3.94
CA GLU A 359 4.76 -17.86 5.23
C GLU A 359 4.98 -16.40 5.64
N ARG A 360 4.88 -15.46 4.70
CA ARG A 360 4.93 -14.02 4.99
C ARG A 360 3.58 -13.55 5.53
N THR A 361 3.43 -13.63 6.86
CA THR A 361 2.20 -13.26 7.61
C THR A 361 1.95 -11.75 7.74
N GLN A 362 2.86 -10.89 7.26
CA GLN A 362 2.66 -9.45 7.38
C GLN A 362 1.51 -9.02 6.46
N THR A 363 0.38 -8.64 7.07
CA THR A 363 -0.83 -8.20 6.36
C THR A 363 -1.10 -6.70 6.52
N LYS A 364 -0.42 -6.04 7.47
CA LYS A 364 -0.55 -4.61 7.74
C LYS A 364 0.79 -3.90 7.51
N LEU A 365 0.72 -2.72 6.90
CA LEU A 365 1.83 -1.79 6.88
C LEU A 365 2.16 -1.34 8.30
N LYS A 366 3.45 -1.35 8.66
CA LYS A 366 3.92 -0.70 9.88
C LYS A 366 3.66 0.80 9.72
N CYS A 367 2.74 1.33 10.52
CA CYS A 367 2.32 2.73 10.47
C CYS A 367 2.38 3.35 11.88
N GLY A 368 2.27 4.68 11.95
CA GLY A 368 2.33 5.40 13.22
C GLY A 368 1.26 4.94 14.20
N ARG A 369 1.53 5.10 15.50
CA ARG A 369 0.62 4.62 16.57
C ARG A 369 -0.76 5.30 16.53
N VAL A 370 -0.83 6.56 16.10
CA VAL A 370 -2.07 7.35 16.10
C VAL A 370 -2.69 7.33 14.71
N LYS A 371 -3.90 6.76 14.63
CA LYS A 371 -4.72 6.71 13.41
C LYS A 371 -5.95 7.58 13.59
N SER A 372 -6.35 8.25 12.51
CA SER A 372 -7.67 8.87 12.44
C SER A 372 -8.74 7.77 12.46
N PRO A 373 -9.82 7.93 13.24
CA PRO A 373 -10.96 7.01 13.22
C PRO A 373 -11.87 7.25 12.01
N TYR A 374 -11.68 8.35 11.28
CA TYR A 374 -12.53 8.73 10.16
C TYR A 374 -12.00 8.14 8.85
N ALA A 375 -12.92 7.73 7.99
CA ALA A 375 -12.61 7.36 6.61
C ALA A 375 -12.39 8.63 5.77
N PRO A 376 -11.52 8.59 4.75
CA PRO A 376 -11.30 9.74 3.88
C PRO A 376 -12.52 10.01 2.99
N ILE A 377 -12.94 11.27 2.92
CA ILE A 377 -14.04 11.74 2.07
C ILE A 377 -13.49 12.74 1.05
N VAL A 378 -14.02 12.73 -0.18
CA VAL A 378 -13.69 13.76 -1.18
C VAL A 378 -14.16 15.11 -0.65
N GLY A 379 -13.27 16.11 -0.65
CA GLY A 379 -13.52 17.42 -0.03
C GLY A 379 -12.75 17.65 1.27
N ASP A 380 -12.33 16.59 1.97
CA ASP A 380 -11.60 16.72 3.25
C ASP A 380 -10.32 17.55 3.09
N VAL A 381 -10.07 18.42 4.06
CA VAL A 381 -8.82 19.18 4.17
C VAL A 381 -7.82 18.36 4.97
N VAL A 382 -6.68 18.10 4.36
CA VAL A 382 -5.63 17.23 4.88
C VAL A 382 -4.29 17.94 4.93
N ILE A 383 -3.46 17.55 5.89
CA ILE A 383 -2.05 17.91 5.95
C ILE A 383 -1.24 16.76 5.35
N ILE A 384 -0.33 17.08 4.44
CA ILE A 384 0.48 16.11 3.73
C ILE A 384 1.84 15.99 4.42
N LYS A 385 2.15 14.80 4.91
CA LYS A 385 3.44 14.50 5.53
C LYS A 385 4.59 14.68 4.53
N ASP A 386 5.60 15.40 4.98
CA ASP A 386 6.87 15.61 4.27
C ASP A 386 8.04 15.30 5.23
N ASN A 387 9.27 15.35 4.74
CA ASN A 387 10.49 15.18 5.55
C ASN A 387 10.76 16.37 6.50
N LEU A 388 9.98 17.44 6.38
CA LEU A 388 10.05 18.64 7.22
C LEU A 388 9.34 18.43 8.58
N PRO A 389 9.62 19.27 9.60
CA PRO A 389 8.86 19.25 10.83
C PRO A 389 7.37 19.49 10.59
N ARG A 390 6.53 18.84 11.40
CA ARG A 390 5.09 18.75 11.20
C ARG A 390 4.35 20.09 11.08
N GLY A 391 4.84 21.14 11.75
CA GLY A 391 4.26 22.47 11.68
C GLY A 391 4.26 23.09 10.27
N VAL A 392 5.20 22.67 9.42
CA VAL A 392 5.46 23.23 8.07
C VAL A 392 4.85 22.35 6.96
N TRP A 393 4.20 21.24 7.34
CA TRP A 393 3.57 20.37 6.35
C TRP A 393 2.49 21.11 5.56
N LYS A 394 2.44 20.81 4.26
CA LYS A 394 1.56 21.49 3.31
C LYS A 394 0.11 21.05 3.51
N LEU A 395 -0.81 21.99 3.37
CA LEU A 395 -2.24 21.74 3.31
C LEU A 395 -2.64 21.31 1.89
N GLY A 396 -3.65 20.46 1.81
CA GLY A 396 -4.28 20.10 0.55
C GLY A 396 -5.72 19.63 0.77
N ARG A 397 -6.47 19.57 -0.33
CA ARG A 397 -7.86 19.08 -0.34
C ARG A 397 -7.95 17.78 -1.12
N LEU A 398 -8.66 16.79 -0.57
CA LEU A 398 -8.92 15.53 -1.28
C LEU A 398 -9.85 15.78 -2.47
N VAL A 399 -9.41 15.41 -3.67
CA VAL A 399 -10.21 15.56 -4.91
C VAL A 399 -10.71 14.23 -5.43
N GLN A 400 -9.92 13.17 -5.29
CA GLN A 400 -10.30 11.86 -5.79
C GLN A 400 -9.73 10.75 -4.90
N LEU A 401 -10.55 9.78 -4.55
CA LEU A 401 -10.12 8.57 -3.84
C LEU A 401 -9.77 7.49 -4.87
N ILE A 402 -8.58 6.91 -4.75
CA ILE A 402 -8.10 5.86 -5.65
C ILE A 402 -8.39 4.51 -4.99
N HIS A 403 -9.35 3.80 -5.56
CA HIS A 403 -9.73 2.46 -5.16
C HIS A 403 -8.79 1.45 -5.80
N SER A 404 -8.38 0.46 -5.01
CA SER A 404 -7.67 -0.71 -5.49
C SER A 404 -8.67 -1.72 -6.08
N ASN A 405 -8.17 -2.78 -6.72
CA ASN A 405 -9.03 -3.82 -7.33
C ASN A 405 -9.92 -4.57 -6.32
N ASP A 406 -9.59 -4.53 -5.04
CA ASP A 406 -10.38 -5.10 -3.94
C ASP A 406 -11.39 -4.11 -3.34
N GLY A 407 -11.58 -2.93 -3.96
CA GLY A 407 -12.52 -1.89 -3.50
C GLY A 407 -12.01 -1.03 -2.35
N GLU A 408 -10.83 -1.33 -1.80
CA GLU A 408 -10.25 -0.60 -0.66
C GLU A 408 -9.52 0.67 -1.11
N ILE A 409 -9.65 1.76 -0.34
CA ILE A 409 -8.99 3.04 -0.62
C ILE A 409 -7.58 3.01 -0.04
N ARG A 410 -6.57 3.14 -0.89
CA ARG A 410 -5.16 3.17 -0.44
C ARG A 410 -4.39 4.42 -0.81
N SER A 411 -4.86 5.16 -1.81
CA SER A 411 -4.25 6.42 -2.23
C SER A 411 -5.36 7.43 -2.51
N ALA A 412 -5.03 8.70 -2.44
CA ALA A 412 -5.91 9.78 -2.85
C ALA A 412 -5.15 10.83 -3.63
N LYS A 413 -5.84 11.47 -4.58
CA LYS A 413 -5.35 12.68 -5.24
C LYS A 413 -5.70 13.89 -4.38
N VAL A 414 -4.69 14.72 -4.13
CA VAL A 414 -4.79 15.90 -3.29
C VAL A 414 -4.41 17.12 -4.12
N VAL A 415 -5.23 18.16 -4.07
CA VAL A 415 -4.91 19.48 -4.64
C VAL A 415 -4.23 20.32 -3.58
N LEU A 416 -3.04 20.81 -3.90
CA LEU A 416 -2.30 21.78 -3.10
C LEU A 416 -2.84 23.20 -3.33
N SER A 417 -2.50 24.15 -2.45
CA SER A 417 -2.80 25.58 -2.62
C SER A 417 -2.27 26.15 -3.95
N SER A 418 -1.21 25.55 -4.50
CA SER A 418 -0.65 25.89 -5.82
C SER A 418 -1.44 25.36 -7.02
N ARG A 419 -2.62 24.77 -6.80
CA ARG A 419 -3.47 24.08 -7.81
C ARG A 419 -2.84 22.81 -8.42
N LYS A 420 -1.63 22.42 -7.98
CA LYS A 420 -1.00 21.17 -8.41
C LYS A 420 -1.71 19.98 -7.76
N VAL A 421 -2.11 19.01 -8.59
CA VAL A 421 -2.65 17.73 -8.14
C VAL A 421 -1.49 16.75 -7.91
N ILE A 422 -1.43 16.17 -6.72
CA ILE A 422 -0.47 15.10 -6.38
C ILE A 422 -1.21 13.85 -5.93
N SER A 423 -0.65 12.67 -6.20
CA SER A 423 -1.18 11.40 -5.66
C SER A 423 -0.37 11.01 -4.44
N ARG A 424 -1.03 10.78 -3.31
CA ARG A 424 -0.38 10.38 -2.06
C ARG A 424 -1.11 9.21 -1.40
N PRO A 425 -0.38 8.31 -0.75
CA PRO A 425 -1.01 7.27 0.04
C PRO A 425 -1.64 7.80 1.33
N LEU A 426 -2.65 7.10 1.84
CA LEU A 426 -3.41 7.52 3.04
C LEU A 426 -2.56 7.66 4.32
N ASN A 427 -1.49 6.87 4.46
CA ASN A 427 -0.59 6.95 5.62
C ASN A 427 0.24 8.25 5.67
N LEU A 428 0.25 9.03 4.59
CA LEU A 428 0.88 10.35 4.52
C LEU A 428 -0.15 11.50 4.59
N LEU A 429 -1.44 11.19 4.69
CA LEU A 429 -2.51 12.17 4.72
C LEU A 429 -3.12 12.23 6.12
N TYR A 430 -3.10 13.42 6.71
CA TYR A 430 -3.58 13.68 8.06
C TYR A 430 -4.82 14.57 8.00
N PRO A 431 -6.02 14.08 8.35
CA PRO A 431 -7.23 14.90 8.32
C PRO A 431 -7.15 16.05 9.31
N LEU A 432 -7.55 17.24 8.86
CA LEU A 432 -7.66 18.45 9.67
C LEU A 432 -9.12 18.83 9.85
N GLU A 433 -9.80 19.11 8.74
CA GLU A 433 -11.23 19.42 8.67
C GLU A 433 -11.94 18.25 7.99
N ILE A 434 -12.99 17.76 8.63
CA ILE A 434 -13.83 16.67 8.15
C ILE A 434 -15.22 17.26 8.13
N GLU A 435 -15.85 17.32 6.96
CA GLU A 435 -17.26 17.71 6.90
C GLU A 435 -18.06 16.64 7.66
N GLU A 436 -18.69 17.05 8.77
CA GLU A 436 -19.74 16.22 9.33
C GLU A 436 -20.83 16.15 8.28
N LYS A 437 -21.22 14.92 7.90
CA LYS A 437 -22.51 14.74 7.25
C LYS A 437 -23.56 15.27 8.23
N THR A 438 -24.00 16.51 8.05
CA THR A 438 -25.32 16.91 8.50
C THR A 438 -26.25 15.86 7.93
N LYS A 439 -26.88 15.09 8.83
CA LYS A 439 -28.07 14.33 8.44
C LYS A 439 -29.03 15.41 7.96
N VAL A 440 -29.17 15.55 6.65
CA VAL A 440 -30.28 16.29 6.08
C VAL A 440 -31.49 15.49 6.51
N ASP A 441 -32.32 16.10 7.34
CA ASP A 441 -33.65 15.60 7.65
C ASP A 441 -34.41 15.52 6.33
N GLU A 442 -34.50 14.32 5.76
CA GLU A 442 -35.43 14.03 4.67
C GLU A 442 -36.83 13.98 5.28
N GLU A 443 -37.43 15.14 5.47
CA GLU A 443 -38.87 15.25 5.55
C GLU A 443 -39.50 14.97 4.18
N ASN A 444 -40.33 13.94 4.17
CA ASN A 444 -41.49 13.75 3.31
C ASN A 444 -41.29 13.63 1.80
N THR A 445 -41.27 12.39 1.32
CA THR A 445 -42.21 12.01 0.25
C THR A 445 -42.70 10.58 0.47
N CYS A 446 -44.00 10.45 0.78
CA CYS A 446 -44.73 9.19 0.76
C CYS A 446 -44.69 8.58 -0.64
N GLN A 447 -44.40 7.29 -0.75
CA GLN A 447 -45.09 6.38 -1.67
C GLN A 447 -44.95 4.92 -1.19
N SER A 448 -46.00 4.17 -1.48
CA SER A 448 -46.50 2.95 -0.86
C SER A 448 -45.88 1.65 -1.39
N GLU A 449 -46.08 0.58 -0.60
CA GLU A 449 -45.92 -0.86 -0.93
C GLU A 449 -44.47 -1.37 -1.05
N SER A 450 -44.03 -2.45 -0.39
CA SER A 450 -44.69 -3.73 -0.09
C SER A 450 -44.05 -4.39 1.14
N ALA A 451 -44.86 -5.15 1.90
CA ALA A 451 -44.47 -5.78 3.15
C ALA A 451 -43.85 -7.17 2.92
N GLU A 452 -42.55 -7.31 3.20
CA GLU A 452 -41.94 -8.62 3.49
C GLU A 452 -41.52 -8.66 4.97
N THR A 453 -42.21 -9.53 5.72
CA THR A 453 -42.11 -9.73 7.16
C THR A 453 -40.71 -10.20 7.59
N ARG A 454 -40.00 -9.33 8.33
CA ARG A 454 -38.82 -9.71 9.12
C ARG A 454 -39.21 -10.71 10.23
N PRO A 455 -38.41 -11.76 10.49
CA PRO A 455 -38.72 -12.73 11.54
C PRO A 455 -38.70 -12.05 12.92
N VAL A 456 -39.81 -12.18 13.65
CA VAL A 456 -39.98 -11.60 14.98
C VAL A 456 -39.10 -12.37 15.97
N ARG A 457 -38.29 -11.65 16.74
CA ARG A 457 -37.42 -12.24 17.78
C ARG A 457 -38.27 -12.97 18.82
N LYS A 458 -37.91 -14.21 19.18
CA LYS A 458 -38.58 -15.05 20.21
C LYS A 458 -38.83 -14.33 21.55
N SER A 459 -38.04 -13.31 21.88
CA SER A 459 -38.24 -12.46 23.05
C SER A 459 -39.47 -11.54 22.96
N ALA A 460 -39.82 -11.06 21.77
CA ALA A 460 -41.00 -10.23 21.53
C ALA A 460 -42.30 -11.05 21.60
N GLU A 461 -42.26 -12.31 21.16
CA GLU A 461 -43.37 -13.26 21.26
C GLU A 461 -43.65 -13.66 22.72
N LYS A 462 -42.58 -13.86 23.50
CA LYS A 462 -42.66 -14.11 24.95
C LYS A 462 -43.17 -12.92 25.74
N ALA A 463 -42.88 -11.69 25.27
CA ALA A 463 -43.45 -10.47 25.83
C ALA A 463 -44.93 -10.31 25.49
N ARG A 464 -45.35 -10.63 24.26
CA ARG A 464 -46.76 -10.61 23.84
C ARG A 464 -47.62 -11.64 24.58
N ARG A 465 -47.12 -12.86 24.80
CA ARG A 465 -47.80 -13.86 25.65
C ARG A 465 -48.00 -13.37 27.07
N LYS A 466 -46.96 -12.79 27.68
CA LYS A 466 -47.06 -12.22 29.04
C LYS A 466 -48.01 -11.02 29.13
N ILE A 467 -48.19 -10.26 28.05
CA ILE A 467 -49.16 -9.16 28.01
C ILE A 467 -50.58 -9.73 27.92
N LYS A 468 -50.82 -10.76 27.10
CA LYS A 468 -52.11 -11.46 27.06
C LYS A 468 -52.49 -12.09 28.40
N ASP A 469 -51.55 -12.78 29.04
CA ASP A 469 -51.76 -13.38 30.36
C ASP A 469 -52.03 -12.33 31.46
N PHE A 470 -51.64 -11.06 31.25
CA PHE A 470 -51.82 -9.98 32.21
C PHE A 470 -53.15 -9.24 32.05
N TYR A 471 -53.74 -9.24 30.84
CA TYR A 471 -55.00 -8.56 30.54
C TYR A 471 -56.22 -9.49 30.47
N GLY A 472 -56.03 -10.81 30.59
CA GLY A 472 -57.15 -11.75 30.73
C GLY A 472 -58.09 -11.77 29.52
N GLU A 473 -57.53 -11.99 28.33
CA GLU A 473 -58.26 -12.44 27.13
C GLU A 473 -57.76 -13.82 26.66
#